data_AF-A0A7V3TXB1-F1
#
_entry.id   AF-A0A7V3TXB1-F1
#
_cell.length_a   1.000
_cell.length_b   1.000
_cell.length_c   1.000
_cell.angle_alpha   90.00
_cell.angle_beta   90.00
_cell.angle_gamma   90.00
#
_symmetry.space_group_name_H-M   'P 1'
#
loop_
_entity.id
_entity.type
_entity.pdbx_description
1 polymer ?
#
loop_
_entity_poly.entity_id
_entity_poly.type
_entity_poly.pdbx_seq_one_letter_code
_entity_poly.pdbx_strand_id
1 'polypeptide(L)'
;MAIFVVCPGCRTRFTVSDKFAGKSGPCPKCKTIIQIPKLEEQVVIHEPEMFSSGGRGISGQLTLKPIARMERRFTPVMILSIVGGVLVVFVATLVLGHVGVFRDNFWLQAIGLAVVTVPASAGAYEFLRNQEDLQPLRGRDLWMRAAICAGGYLLLWWGFNWLVANFVTEELWTWALVIPPVFAAGAFVGYLAFEIEFSAGLLHFAFFSLIAVILRWAAGLGWIWTLPTPATPYPVG
;
A
#
# COMPACT_ATOMS: atom_id res chain seq x y z
N MET A 1 -8.26 34.96 -31.27
CA MET A 1 -6.93 34.32 -31.19
C MET A 1 -5.86 35.28 -31.71
N ALA A 2 -4.69 35.29 -31.09
CA ALA A 2 -3.60 36.19 -31.50
C ALA A 2 -2.72 35.51 -32.57
N ILE A 3 -2.50 36.18 -33.71
CA ILE A 3 -1.54 35.78 -34.73
C ILE A 3 -0.18 36.39 -34.38
N PHE A 4 0.85 35.57 -34.28
CA PHE A 4 2.22 36.03 -34.11
C PHE A 4 2.81 36.43 -35.47
N VAL A 5 3.19 37.71 -35.61
CA VAL A 5 3.75 38.25 -36.85
C VAL A 5 5.16 38.79 -36.60
N VAL A 6 6.07 38.48 -37.52
CA VAL A 6 7.43 39.01 -37.52
C VAL A 6 7.57 40.00 -38.69
N CYS A 7 7.88 41.26 -38.40
CA CYS A 7 8.07 42.25 -39.45
C CYS A 7 9.39 42.02 -40.21
N PRO A 8 9.41 41.97 -41.56
CA PRO A 8 10.65 41.82 -42.33
C PRO A 8 11.57 43.04 -42.27
N GLY A 9 11.02 44.24 -42.03
CA GLY A 9 11.81 45.47 -41.96
C GLY A 9 12.55 45.65 -40.63
N CYS A 10 11.82 45.62 -39.51
CA CYS A 10 12.39 45.89 -38.18
C CYS A 10 12.58 44.63 -37.31
N ARG A 11 12.25 43.43 -37.81
CA ARG A 11 12.33 42.12 -37.12
C ARG A 11 11.63 42.06 -35.76
N THR A 12 10.80 43.05 -35.45
CA THR A 12 10.03 43.09 -34.21
C THR A 12 8.88 42.10 -34.31
N ARG A 13 8.70 41.31 -33.26
CA ARG A 13 7.63 40.33 -33.11
C ARG A 13 6.46 40.99 -32.40
N PHE A 14 5.25 40.85 -32.92
CA PHE A 14 4.05 41.39 -32.30
C PHE A 14 2.84 40.52 -32.60
N THR A 15 1.81 40.64 -31.77
CA THR A 15 0.57 39.88 -31.89
C THR A 15 -0.52 40.75 -32.51
N VAL A 16 -1.21 40.21 -33.52
CA VAL A 16 -2.38 40.86 -34.14
C VAL A 16 -3.61 39.99 -33.98
N SER A 17 -4.80 40.60 -33.97
CA SER A 17 -6.03 39.82 -33.99
C SER A 17 -6.16 39.06 -35.30
N ASP A 18 -6.68 37.85 -35.19
CA ASP A 18 -7.23 36.99 -36.23
C ASP A 18 -8.15 37.68 -37.25
N LYS A 19 -8.80 38.80 -36.92
CA LYS A 19 -9.58 39.61 -37.89
C LYS A 19 -8.75 40.21 -39.03
N PHE A 20 -7.43 40.26 -38.84
CA PHE A 20 -6.48 40.80 -39.80
C PHE A 20 -5.70 39.71 -40.56
N ALA A 21 -6.06 38.44 -40.37
CA ALA A 21 -5.48 37.33 -41.13
C ALA A 21 -5.58 37.57 -42.65
N GLY A 22 -4.47 37.39 -43.37
CA GLY A 22 -4.41 37.56 -44.83
C GLY A 22 -4.52 39.00 -45.33
N LYS A 23 -4.61 40.02 -44.45
CA LYS A 23 -4.67 41.44 -44.82
C LYS A 23 -3.30 42.10 -44.73
N SER A 24 -3.09 43.12 -45.57
CA SER A 24 -1.90 43.98 -45.50
C SER A 24 -2.11 45.11 -44.50
N GLY A 25 -1.12 45.40 -43.67
CA GLY A 25 -1.18 46.51 -42.71
C GLY A 25 0.20 47.08 -42.36
N PRO A 26 0.27 48.32 -41.87
CA PRO A 26 1.53 48.92 -41.45
C PRO A 26 2.02 48.30 -40.14
N CYS A 27 3.34 48.03 -40.06
CA CYS A 27 3.97 47.61 -38.81
C CYS A 27 3.84 48.72 -37.74
N PRO A 28 3.45 48.39 -36.49
CA PRO A 28 3.30 49.40 -35.43
C PRO A 28 4.60 50.12 -35.06
N LYS A 29 5.77 49.54 -35.38
CA LYS A 29 7.08 50.11 -35.04
C LYS A 29 7.74 50.88 -36.19
N CYS A 30 7.79 50.30 -37.39
CA CYS A 30 8.50 50.88 -38.54
C CYS A 30 7.60 51.31 -39.69
N LYS A 31 6.28 51.13 -39.56
CA LYS A 31 5.25 51.49 -40.56
C LYS A 31 5.39 50.82 -41.94
N THR A 32 6.37 49.95 -42.14
CA THR A 32 6.49 49.11 -43.34
C THR A 32 5.22 48.29 -43.52
N ILE A 33 4.68 48.25 -44.73
CA ILE A 33 3.50 47.47 -45.08
C ILE A 33 3.89 45.99 -45.10
N ILE A 34 3.23 45.19 -44.26
CA ILE A 34 3.47 43.75 -44.16
C ILE A 34 2.18 42.99 -44.46
N GLN A 35 2.31 41.79 -45.04
CA GLN A 35 1.20 40.86 -45.17
C GLN A 35 1.10 40.03 -43.90
N ILE A 36 -0.08 40.03 -43.27
CA ILE A 36 -0.33 39.18 -42.09
C ILE A 36 -0.64 37.76 -42.61
N PRO A 37 0.04 36.71 -42.09
CA PRO A 37 -0.20 35.33 -42.50
C PRO A 37 -1.68 34.95 -42.40
N LYS A 38 -2.13 34.06 -43.29
CA LYS A 38 -3.49 33.52 -43.21
C LYS A 38 -3.62 32.62 -41.98
N LEU A 39 -4.82 32.52 -41.44
CA LEU A 39 -5.09 31.67 -40.26
C LEU A 39 -4.78 30.20 -40.55
N GLU A 40 -5.00 29.76 -41.80
CA GLU A 40 -4.73 28.41 -42.31
C GLU A 40 -3.22 28.08 -42.37
N GLU A 41 -2.36 29.09 -42.40
CA GLU A 41 -0.91 28.95 -42.54
C GLU A 41 -0.19 28.92 -41.19
N GLN A 42 -0.95 28.99 -40.08
CA GLN A 42 -0.40 28.72 -38.76
C GLN A 42 -0.09 27.23 -38.66
N VAL A 43 1.21 26.95 -38.52
CA VAL A 43 1.72 25.62 -38.23
C VAL A 43 1.21 25.22 -36.84
N VAL A 44 0.07 24.52 -36.81
CA VAL A 44 -0.36 23.77 -35.65
C VAL A 44 0.63 22.62 -35.52
N ILE A 45 1.60 22.77 -34.62
CA ILE A 45 2.51 21.68 -34.27
C ILE A 45 1.65 20.65 -33.54
N HIS A 46 1.15 19.67 -34.29
CA HIS A 46 0.61 18.46 -33.72
C HIS A 46 1.79 17.74 -33.08
N GLU A 47 1.86 17.79 -31.75
CA GLU A 47 2.78 16.92 -31.02
C GLU A 47 2.46 15.49 -31.45
N PRO A 48 3.43 14.74 -32.02
CA PRO A 48 3.16 13.38 -32.45
C PRO A 48 2.68 12.59 -31.23
N GLU A 49 1.66 11.75 -31.41
CA GLU A 49 1.21 10.86 -30.33
C GLU A 49 2.45 10.16 -29.76
N MET A 50 2.68 10.32 -28.45
CA MET A 50 3.83 9.71 -27.80
C MET A 50 3.84 8.21 -28.09
N PHE A 51 4.98 7.71 -28.56
CA PHE A 51 5.17 6.30 -28.97
C PHE A 51 4.37 5.86 -30.21
N SER A 52 3.95 6.79 -31.08
CA SER A 52 3.29 6.50 -32.37
C SER A 52 4.09 5.60 -33.31
N SER A 53 5.42 5.56 -33.16
CA SER A 53 6.32 4.65 -33.89
C SER A 53 6.36 3.23 -33.32
N GLY A 54 5.72 2.98 -32.17
CA GLY A 54 5.70 1.67 -31.53
C GLY A 54 4.74 0.70 -32.21
N GLY A 55 5.11 -0.58 -32.22
CA GLY A 55 4.25 -1.65 -32.71
C GLY A 55 2.89 -1.63 -31.99
N ARG A 56 1.80 -1.84 -32.75
CA ARG A 56 0.45 -2.00 -32.18
C ARG A 56 0.13 -3.48 -32.10
N GLY A 57 -0.43 -3.91 -30.97
CA GLY A 57 -0.92 -5.27 -30.80
C GLY A 57 -2.20 -5.51 -31.61
N ILE A 58 -2.69 -6.76 -31.59
CA ILE A 58 -3.95 -7.17 -32.24
C ILE A 58 -5.15 -6.34 -31.75
N SER A 59 -5.10 -5.84 -30.51
CA SER A 59 -6.09 -4.97 -29.89
C SER A 59 -5.96 -3.48 -30.27
N GLY A 60 -5.02 -3.10 -31.14
CA GLY A 60 -4.76 -1.72 -31.54
C GLY A 60 -4.02 -0.87 -30.50
N GLN A 61 -3.68 -1.44 -29.34
CA GLN A 61 -2.92 -0.76 -28.28
C GLN A 61 -1.41 -0.76 -28.58
N LEU A 62 -0.74 0.34 -28.21
CA LEU A 62 0.71 0.50 -28.33
C LEU A 62 1.42 -0.45 -27.34
N THR A 63 2.19 -1.41 -27.86
CA THR A 63 2.89 -2.40 -27.01
C THR A 63 4.08 -1.81 -26.27
N LEU A 64 4.67 -0.73 -26.79
CA LEU A 64 5.83 -0.05 -26.20
C LEU A 64 5.45 1.06 -25.22
N LYS A 65 4.15 1.30 -24.98
CA LYS A 65 3.73 2.32 -24.01
C LYS A 65 4.14 1.87 -22.60
N PRO A 66 4.93 2.66 -21.85
CA PRO A 66 5.29 2.32 -20.49
C PRO A 66 4.05 2.13 -19.62
N ILE A 67 4.09 1.14 -18.72
CA ILE A 67 3.02 0.89 -17.76
C ILE A 67 2.95 2.09 -16.82
N ALA A 68 1.78 2.70 -16.70
CA ALA A 68 1.59 3.85 -15.84
C ALA A 68 1.66 3.43 -14.37
N ARG A 69 2.33 4.24 -13.54
CA ARG A 69 2.36 4.06 -12.09
C ARG A 69 0.94 4.16 -11.53
N MET A 70 0.55 3.17 -10.72
CA MET A 70 -0.74 3.15 -10.03
C MET A 70 -0.55 3.53 -8.57
N GLU A 71 -0.96 4.75 -8.21
CA GLU A 71 -0.92 5.24 -6.83
C GLU A 71 -2.29 5.07 -6.15
N ARG A 72 -2.31 4.52 -4.92
CA ARG A 72 -3.55 4.45 -4.14
C ARG A 72 -3.85 5.83 -3.58
N ARG A 73 -4.98 6.40 -4.01
CA ARG A 73 -5.50 7.64 -3.42
C ARG A 73 -6.25 7.30 -2.15
N PHE A 74 -5.68 7.66 -0.99
CA PHE A 74 -6.38 7.54 0.28
C PHE A 74 -7.46 8.61 0.37
N THR A 75 -8.72 8.19 0.31
CA THR A 75 -9.85 9.09 0.58
C THR A 75 -10.08 9.20 2.09
N PRO A 76 -10.49 10.36 2.63
CA PRO A 76 -10.79 10.51 4.05
C PRO A 76 -11.82 9.49 4.55
N VAL A 77 -12.81 9.15 3.71
CA VAL A 77 -13.82 8.14 4.01
C VAL A 77 -13.21 6.75 4.20
N MET A 78 -12.25 6.37 3.35
CA MET A 78 -11.55 5.08 3.48
C MET A 78 -10.73 5.02 4.77
N ILE A 79 -10.00 6.09 5.11
CA ILE A 79 -9.24 6.15 6.37
C ILE A 79 -10.18 6.02 7.57
N LEU A 80 -11.28 6.79 7.57
CA LEU A 80 -12.27 6.74 8.65
C LEU A 80 -12.89 5.34 8.79
N SER A 81 -13.16 4.65 7.67
CA SER A 81 -13.69 3.29 7.69
C SER A 81 -12.71 2.27 8.29
N ILE A 82 -11.41 2.40 7.99
CA ILE A 82 -10.36 1.52 8.54
C ILE A 82 -10.22 1.77 10.04
N VAL A 83 -10.08 3.03 10.45
CA VAL A 83 -9.95 3.41 11.87
C VAL A 83 -11.20 2.99 12.65
N GLY A 84 -12.39 3.24 12.11
CA GLY A 84 -13.65 2.82 12.70
C GLY A 84 -13.74 1.29 12.84
N GLY A 85 -13.37 0.53 11.81
CA GLY A 85 -13.35 -0.93 11.86
C GLY A 85 -12.40 -1.48 12.92
N VAL A 86 -11.18 -0.93 13.00
CA VAL A 86 -10.20 -1.31 14.04
C VAL A 86 -10.73 -1.01 15.44
N LEU A 87 -11.32 0.17 15.64
CA LEU A 87 -11.89 0.55 16.94
C LEU A 87 -13.06 -0.34 17.35
N VAL A 88 -13.95 -0.67 16.40
CA VAL A 88 -15.07 -1.59 16.65
C VAL A 88 -14.57 -2.98 17.04
N VAL A 89 -13.60 -3.55 16.31
CA VAL A 89 -13.00 -4.85 16.64
C VAL A 89 -12.36 -4.82 18.03
N PHE A 90 -11.62 -3.76 18.34
CA PHE A 90 -10.95 -3.62 19.63
C PHE A 90 -11.95 -3.51 20.79
N VAL A 91 -12.95 -2.64 20.68
CA VAL A 91 -13.99 -2.47 21.71
C VAL A 91 -14.82 -3.73 21.87
N ALA A 92 -15.21 -4.40 20.78
CA ALA A 92 -15.92 -5.67 20.84
C ALA A 92 -15.09 -6.75 21.56
N THR A 93 -13.80 -6.86 21.23
CA THR A 93 -12.89 -7.80 21.88
C THR A 93 -12.73 -7.50 23.37
N LEU A 94 -12.60 -6.22 23.75
CA LEU A 94 -12.54 -5.78 25.15
C LEU A 94 -13.80 -6.17 25.94
N VAL A 95 -14.98 -5.86 25.40
CA VAL A 95 -16.26 -6.15 26.07
C VAL A 95 -16.47 -7.66 26.22
N LEU A 96 -16.28 -8.42 25.13
CA LEU A 96 -16.41 -9.89 25.15
C LEU A 96 -15.35 -10.55 26.05
N GLY A 97 -14.14 -9.99 26.10
CA GLY A 97 -13.07 -10.41 27.00
C GLY A 97 -13.42 -10.21 28.48
N HIS A 98 -14.04 -9.08 28.83
CA HIS A 98 -14.45 -8.79 30.20
C HIS A 98 -15.58 -9.71 30.69
N VAL A 99 -16.47 -10.14 29.78
CA VAL A 99 -17.51 -11.14 30.06
C VAL A 99 -16.94 -12.58 30.11
N GLY A 100 -15.67 -12.76 29.76
CA GLY A 100 -14.98 -14.05 29.84
C GLY A 100 -15.25 -15.01 28.68
N VAL A 101 -15.88 -14.54 27.60
CA VAL A 101 -16.28 -15.37 26.44
C VAL A 101 -15.11 -16.14 25.84
N PHE A 102 -13.92 -15.55 25.86
CA PHE A 102 -12.72 -16.12 25.26
C PHE A 102 -11.91 -17.04 26.18
N ARG A 103 -12.10 -17.04 27.50
CA ARG A 103 -11.16 -17.70 28.44
C ARG A 103 -11.03 -19.21 28.23
N ASP A 104 -12.13 -19.89 27.93
CA ASP A 104 -12.15 -21.36 27.83
C ASP A 104 -12.34 -21.88 26.39
N ASN A 105 -12.50 -20.98 25.42
CA ASN A 105 -12.89 -21.33 24.05
C ASN A 105 -11.76 -21.06 23.05
N PHE A 106 -10.83 -22.00 22.91
CA PHE A 106 -9.73 -21.92 21.94
C PHE A 106 -10.22 -21.64 20.51
N TRP A 107 -11.30 -22.30 20.08
CA TRP A 107 -11.85 -22.10 18.73
C TRP A 107 -12.30 -20.67 18.48
N LEU A 108 -12.91 -20.02 19.47
CA LEU A 108 -13.38 -18.64 19.38
C LEU A 108 -12.20 -17.67 19.30
N GLN A 109 -11.12 -17.92 20.05
CA GLN A 109 -9.87 -17.17 19.96
C GLN A 109 -9.24 -17.30 18.56
N ALA A 110 -9.14 -18.53 18.04
CA ALA A 110 -8.53 -18.82 16.76
C ALA A 110 -9.33 -18.19 15.60
N ILE A 111 -10.65 -18.33 15.60
CA ILE A 111 -11.54 -17.74 14.59
C ILE A 111 -11.49 -16.20 14.68
N GLY A 112 -11.56 -15.64 15.89
CA GLY A 112 -11.52 -14.19 16.10
C GLY A 112 -10.22 -13.58 15.56
N LEU A 113 -9.08 -14.18 15.89
CA LEU A 113 -7.79 -13.73 15.38
C LEU A 113 -7.70 -13.91 13.86
N ALA A 114 -8.20 -15.03 13.30
CA ALA A 114 -8.19 -15.27 11.86
C ALA A 114 -8.98 -14.22 11.07
N VAL A 115 -10.18 -13.85 11.54
CA VAL A 115 -11.03 -12.84 10.92
C VAL A 115 -10.32 -11.47 10.84
N VAL A 116 -9.54 -11.12 11.87
CA VAL A 116 -8.80 -9.85 11.90
C VAL A 116 -7.51 -9.91 11.06
N THR A 117 -6.85 -11.06 11.03
CA THR A 117 -5.51 -11.19 10.43
C THR A 117 -5.53 -11.01 8.92
N VAL A 118 -6.57 -11.48 8.23
CA VAL A 118 -6.70 -11.34 6.77
C VAL A 118 -6.77 -9.87 6.33
N PRO A 119 -7.72 -9.03 6.80
CA PRO A 119 -7.76 -7.62 6.44
C PRO A 119 -6.56 -6.84 6.96
N ALA A 120 -6.03 -7.19 8.15
CA ALA A 120 -4.81 -6.57 8.67
C ALA A 120 -3.60 -6.80 7.74
N SER A 121 -3.45 -8.03 7.22
CA SER A 121 -2.37 -8.38 6.28
C SER A 121 -2.53 -7.64 4.95
N ALA A 122 -3.74 -7.57 4.41
CA ALA A 122 -3.98 -6.81 3.17
C ALA A 122 -3.69 -5.30 3.36
N GLY A 123 -4.01 -4.74 4.52
CA GLY A 123 -3.72 -3.34 4.86
C GLY A 123 -2.22 -3.08 5.06
N ALA A 124 -1.54 -3.95 5.81
CA ALA A 124 -0.11 -3.83 6.07
C ALA A 124 0.72 -3.99 4.78
N TYR A 125 0.33 -4.89 3.87
CA TYR A 125 0.93 -4.97 2.54
C TYR A 125 0.86 -3.64 1.80
N GLU A 126 -0.30 -2.98 1.74
CA GLU A 126 -0.42 -1.73 1.00
C GLU A 126 0.45 -0.61 1.58
N PHE A 127 0.65 -0.61 2.91
CA PHE A 127 1.49 0.38 3.58
C PHE A 127 2.99 0.11 3.37
N LEU A 128 3.40 -1.16 3.36
CA LEU A 128 4.81 -1.57 3.29
C LEU A 128 5.32 -1.83 1.87
N ARG A 129 4.41 -1.97 0.89
CA ARG A 129 4.76 -2.18 -0.52
C ARG A 129 5.57 -0.99 -1.05
N ASN A 130 6.57 -1.30 -1.88
CA ASN A 130 7.30 -0.27 -2.61
C ASN A 130 6.37 0.41 -3.64
N GLN A 131 6.29 1.74 -3.58
CA GLN A 131 5.45 2.52 -4.50
C GLN A 131 5.94 2.48 -5.95
N GLU A 132 7.18 2.02 -6.18
CA GLU A 132 7.76 1.85 -7.51
C GLU A 132 7.26 0.57 -8.22
N ASP A 133 6.60 -0.35 -7.52
CA ASP A 133 6.04 -1.55 -8.17
C ASP A 133 4.92 -1.19 -9.15
N LEU A 134 5.14 -1.53 -10.42
CA LEU A 134 4.24 -1.23 -11.55
C LEU A 134 2.99 -2.11 -11.56
N GLN A 135 3.04 -3.29 -10.92
CA GLN A 135 1.94 -4.26 -10.89
C GLN A 135 1.59 -4.65 -9.45
N PRO A 136 0.96 -3.75 -8.67
CA PRO A 136 0.55 -4.07 -7.31
C PRO A 136 -0.52 -5.16 -7.29
N LEU A 137 -0.48 -6.00 -6.24
CA LEU A 137 -1.55 -6.97 -5.98
C LEU A 137 -2.85 -6.22 -5.70
N ARG A 138 -3.92 -6.56 -6.43
CA ARG A 138 -5.23 -5.89 -6.35
C ARG A 138 -6.37 -6.89 -6.44
N GLY A 139 -7.55 -6.45 -5.98
CA GLY A 139 -8.79 -7.22 -6.09
C GLY A 139 -8.66 -8.60 -5.45
N ARG A 140 -9.10 -9.63 -6.18
CA ARG A 140 -9.13 -11.02 -5.68
C ARG A 140 -7.74 -11.57 -5.34
N ASP A 141 -6.72 -11.23 -6.11
CA ASP A 141 -5.37 -11.76 -5.91
C ASP A 141 -4.76 -11.28 -4.59
N LEU A 142 -4.94 -9.98 -4.27
CA LEU A 142 -4.54 -9.43 -2.96
C LEU A 142 -5.18 -10.19 -1.80
N TRP A 143 -6.50 -10.42 -1.87
CA TRP A 143 -7.23 -11.09 -0.78
C TRP A 143 -6.86 -12.57 -0.65
N MET A 144 -6.60 -13.28 -1.75
CA MET A 144 -6.16 -14.67 -1.72
C MET A 144 -4.76 -14.78 -1.09
N ARG A 145 -3.80 -13.96 -1.53
CA ARG A 145 -2.46 -13.93 -0.94
C ARG A 145 -2.46 -13.47 0.52
N ALA A 146 -3.31 -12.51 0.87
CA ALA A 146 -3.51 -12.10 2.26
C ALA A 146 -4.08 -13.21 3.13
N ALA A 147 -5.01 -14.03 2.61
CA ALA A 147 -5.54 -15.18 3.32
C ALA A 147 -4.46 -16.27 3.54
N ILE A 148 -3.62 -16.53 2.53
CA ILE A 148 -2.48 -17.46 2.65
C ILE A 148 -1.47 -16.95 3.69
N CYS A 149 -1.10 -15.67 3.62
CA CYS A 149 -0.20 -15.03 4.57
C CYS A 149 -0.76 -15.10 6.00
N ALA A 150 -2.04 -14.77 6.18
CA ALA A 150 -2.74 -14.86 7.45
C ALA A 150 -2.70 -16.28 8.01
N GLY A 151 -2.92 -17.31 7.18
CA GLY A 151 -2.79 -18.70 7.59
C GLY A 151 -1.39 -19.03 8.13
N GLY A 152 -0.34 -18.60 7.41
CA GLY A 152 1.04 -18.76 7.86
C GLY A 152 1.33 -18.03 9.18
N TYR A 153 0.80 -16.81 9.35
CA TYR A 153 0.96 -16.04 10.59
C TYR A 153 0.23 -16.65 11.77
N LEU A 154 -0.99 -17.17 11.57
CA LEU A 154 -1.73 -17.88 12.62
C LEU A 154 -1.01 -19.17 13.04
N LEU A 155 -0.45 -19.92 12.09
CA LEU A 155 0.34 -21.12 12.38
C LEU A 155 1.61 -20.76 13.17
N LEU A 156 2.32 -19.71 12.78
CA LEU A 156 3.48 -19.21 13.52
C LEU A 156 3.10 -18.70 14.91
N TRP A 157 1.97 -18.01 15.05
CA TRP A 157 1.48 -17.52 16.34
C TRP A 157 1.09 -18.68 17.26
N TRP A 158 0.45 -19.71 16.74
CA TRP A 158 0.16 -20.93 17.48
C TRP A 158 1.45 -21.63 17.91
N GLY A 159 2.40 -21.82 16.99
CA GLY A 159 3.71 -22.40 17.27
C GLY A 159 4.50 -21.58 18.29
N PHE A 160 4.42 -20.25 18.24
CA PHE A 160 5.02 -19.35 19.22
C PHE A 160 4.40 -19.53 20.61
N ASN A 161 3.07 -19.62 20.74
CA ASN A 161 2.43 -19.90 22.03
C ASN A 161 2.89 -21.27 22.59
N TRP A 162 3.04 -22.27 21.72
CA TRP A 162 3.59 -23.57 22.11
C TRP A 162 5.06 -23.47 22.56
N LEU A 163 5.91 -22.74 21.84
CA LEU A 163 7.31 -22.52 22.21
C LEU A 163 7.42 -21.81 23.56
N VAL A 164 6.62 -20.75 23.78
CA VAL A 164 6.57 -20.02 25.05
C VAL A 164 6.15 -20.95 26.20
N ALA A 165 5.13 -21.77 26.00
CA ALA A 165 4.64 -22.67 27.04
C ALA A 165 5.62 -23.79 27.45
N ASN A 166 6.56 -24.17 26.57
CA ASN A 166 7.47 -25.30 26.81
C ASN A 166 8.93 -24.89 27.10
N PHE A 167 9.38 -23.75 26.58
CA PHE A 167 10.80 -23.38 26.59
C PHE A 167 11.10 -22.02 27.24
N VAL A 168 10.11 -21.14 27.39
CA VAL A 168 10.32 -19.79 27.93
C VAL A 168 10.10 -19.80 29.44
N THR A 169 11.08 -19.26 30.17
CA THR A 169 11.02 -19.08 31.62
C THR A 169 10.95 -17.59 31.96
N GLU A 170 10.95 -17.26 33.25
CA GLU A 170 11.01 -15.86 33.71
C GLU A 170 12.32 -15.16 33.32
N GLU A 171 13.35 -15.91 32.91
CA GLU A 171 14.64 -15.37 32.52
C GLU A 171 14.59 -14.75 31.11
N LEU A 172 15.01 -13.49 30.99
CA LEU A 172 14.91 -12.69 29.76
C LEU A 172 15.65 -13.31 28.56
N TRP A 173 16.73 -14.04 28.78
CA TRP A 173 17.53 -14.61 27.68
C TRP A 173 16.79 -15.73 26.94
N THR A 174 15.83 -16.42 27.58
CA THR A 174 15.01 -17.45 26.91
C THR A 174 14.15 -16.85 25.80
N TRP A 175 13.65 -15.62 26.02
CA TRP A 175 12.94 -14.85 25.00
C TRP A 175 13.84 -14.47 23.81
N ALA A 176 15.11 -14.15 24.08
CA ALA A 176 16.08 -13.82 23.03
C ALA A 176 16.39 -15.02 22.11
N LEU A 177 16.16 -16.25 22.57
CA LEU A 177 16.31 -17.47 21.76
C LEU A 177 15.06 -17.76 20.91
N VAL A 178 13.87 -17.43 21.41
CA VAL A 178 12.59 -17.73 20.74
C VAL A 178 12.13 -16.65 19.77
N ILE A 179 12.28 -15.36 20.11
CA ILE A 179 11.75 -14.26 19.30
C ILE A 179 12.41 -14.18 17.91
N PRO A 180 13.75 -14.14 17.79
CA PRO A 180 14.39 -13.98 16.48
C PRO A 180 14.03 -15.04 15.44
N PRO A 181 14.04 -16.37 15.72
CA PRO A 181 13.67 -17.36 14.71
C PRO A 181 12.19 -17.27 14.32
N VAL A 182 11.28 -16.96 15.26
CA VAL A 182 9.86 -16.77 14.96
C VAL A 182 9.64 -15.55 14.07
N PHE A 183 10.30 -14.43 14.36
CA PHE A 183 10.21 -13.22 13.55
C PHE A 183 10.87 -13.38 12.18
N ALA A 184 11.99 -14.11 12.09
CA ALA A 184 12.62 -14.45 10.82
C ALA A 184 11.71 -15.35 9.96
N ALA A 185 11.06 -16.35 10.56
CA ALA A 185 10.08 -17.18 9.87
C ALA A 185 8.86 -16.38 9.42
N GLY A 186 8.34 -15.47 10.26
CA GLY A 186 7.25 -14.56 9.91
C GLY A 186 7.61 -13.59 8.79
N ALA A 187 8.84 -13.07 8.80
CA ALA A 187 9.37 -12.26 7.71
C ALA A 187 9.40 -13.04 6.40
N PHE A 188 9.82 -14.31 6.44
CA PHE A 188 9.85 -15.19 5.28
C PHE A 188 8.45 -15.51 4.73
N VAL A 189 7.45 -15.71 5.60
CA VAL A 189 6.05 -15.89 5.18
C VAL A 189 5.54 -14.65 4.44
N GLY A 190 5.81 -13.45 4.96
CA GLY A 190 5.44 -12.19 4.30
C GLY A 190 6.14 -12.01 2.95
N TYR A 191 7.45 -12.27 2.91
CA TYR A 191 8.28 -12.27 1.70
C TYR A 191 7.70 -13.21 0.63
N LEU A 192 7.37 -14.46 0.98
CA LEU A 192 6.85 -15.43 0.02
C LEU A 192 5.42 -15.11 -0.45
N ALA A 193 4.54 -14.64 0.44
CA ALA A 193 3.14 -14.41 0.11
C ALA A 193 2.94 -13.16 -0.77
N PHE A 194 3.67 -12.09 -0.45
CA PHE A 194 3.48 -10.77 -1.06
C PHE A 194 4.63 -10.31 -1.95
N GLU A 195 5.71 -11.09 -2.04
CA GLU A 195 6.90 -10.77 -2.86
C GLU A 195 7.56 -9.43 -2.46
N ILE A 196 7.38 -9.02 -1.20
CA ILE A 196 8.00 -7.83 -0.61
C ILE A 196 9.39 -8.15 -0.07
N GLU A 197 10.25 -7.14 0.08
CA GLU A 197 11.58 -7.31 0.68
C GLU A 197 11.53 -7.97 2.07
N PHE A 198 12.58 -8.71 2.44
CA PHE A 198 12.62 -9.41 3.74
C PHE A 198 12.45 -8.46 4.94
N SER A 199 13.04 -7.26 4.88
CA SER A 199 12.88 -6.19 5.88
C SER A 199 11.42 -5.73 5.99
N ALA A 200 10.74 -5.54 4.86
CA ALA A 200 9.32 -5.23 4.81
C ALA A 200 8.47 -6.39 5.34
N GLY A 201 8.84 -7.64 5.01
CA GLY A 201 8.23 -8.84 5.57
C GLY A 201 8.35 -8.92 7.10
N LEU A 202 9.50 -8.55 7.65
CA LEU A 202 9.73 -8.48 9.10
C LEU A 202 8.81 -7.45 9.75
N LEU A 203 8.71 -6.24 9.18
CA LEU A 203 7.78 -5.21 9.66
C LEU A 203 6.33 -5.66 9.55
N HIS A 204 5.97 -6.36 8.47
CA HIS A 204 4.62 -6.88 8.24
C HIS A 204 4.23 -7.89 9.33
N PHE A 205 5.12 -8.82 9.67
CA PHE A 205 4.88 -9.77 10.77
C PHE A 205 4.91 -9.08 12.15
N ALA A 206 5.73 -8.05 12.33
CA ALA A 206 5.74 -7.26 13.56
C ALA A 206 4.41 -6.53 13.80
N PHE A 207 3.80 -5.95 12.75
CA PHE A 207 2.46 -5.36 12.83
C PHE A 207 1.40 -6.39 13.23
N PHE A 208 1.42 -7.57 12.63
CA PHE A 208 0.54 -8.67 13.03
C PHE A 208 0.74 -9.05 14.50
N SER A 209 1.99 -9.24 14.92
CA SER A 209 2.33 -9.64 16.30
C SER A 209 1.87 -8.61 17.31
N LEU A 210 2.04 -7.31 17.02
CA LEU A 210 1.55 -6.22 17.86
C LEU A 210 0.03 -6.27 18.00
N ILE A 211 -0.70 -6.42 16.88
CA ILE A 211 -2.17 -6.55 16.89
C ILE A 211 -2.59 -7.77 17.72
N ALA A 212 -1.93 -8.91 17.53
CA ALA A 212 -2.24 -10.14 18.26
C ALA A 212 -2.01 -9.99 19.77
N VAL A 213 -0.93 -9.34 20.20
CA VAL A 213 -0.67 -9.05 21.62
C VAL A 213 -1.73 -8.12 22.21
N ILE A 214 -2.06 -7.03 21.51
CA ILE A 214 -3.07 -6.06 21.97
C ILE A 214 -4.44 -6.72 22.08
N LEU A 215 -4.85 -7.51 21.08
CA LEU A 215 -6.13 -8.22 21.10
C LEU A 215 -6.15 -9.34 22.14
N ARG A 216 -5.03 -10.03 22.38
CA ARG A 216 -4.91 -11.03 23.46
C ARG A 216 -5.16 -10.40 24.82
N TRP A 217 -4.53 -9.26 25.09
CA TRP A 217 -4.76 -8.50 26.32
C TRP A 217 -6.22 -8.04 26.42
N ALA A 218 -6.76 -7.48 25.34
CA ALA A 218 -8.16 -7.04 25.30
C ALA A 218 -9.15 -8.20 25.53
N ALA A 219 -8.84 -9.39 25.04
CA ALA A 219 -9.63 -10.60 25.24
C ALA A 219 -9.57 -11.14 26.69
N GLY A 220 -8.79 -10.52 27.59
CA GLY A 220 -8.69 -10.93 28.99
C GLY A 220 -7.83 -12.17 29.21
N LEU A 221 -6.96 -12.52 28.25
CA LEU A 221 -6.06 -13.69 28.29
C LEU A 221 -4.69 -13.37 28.93
N GLY A 222 -4.59 -12.23 29.61
CA GLY A 222 -3.36 -11.74 30.19
C GLY A 222 -2.41 -11.13 29.16
N TRP A 223 -1.24 -10.73 29.64
CA TRP A 223 -0.18 -10.17 28.83
C TRP A 223 0.79 -11.27 28.36
N ILE A 224 1.62 -11.01 27.36
CA ILE A 224 2.53 -12.05 26.84
C ILE A 224 3.57 -12.53 27.87
N TRP A 225 3.89 -11.67 28.85
CA TRP A 225 4.81 -11.96 29.95
C TRP A 225 4.15 -12.69 31.13
N THR A 226 2.82 -12.85 31.14
CA THR A 226 2.17 -13.69 32.16
C THR A 226 2.29 -15.14 31.73
N LEU A 227 3.44 -15.72 32.04
CA LEU A 227 3.73 -17.12 31.75
C LEU A 227 2.79 -18.02 32.57
N PRO A 228 2.30 -19.15 32.02
CA PRO A 228 1.67 -20.17 32.82
C PRO A 228 2.66 -20.59 33.92
N THR A 229 2.27 -20.50 35.19
CA THR A 229 3.10 -21.04 36.27
C THR A 229 3.39 -22.50 35.96
N PRO A 230 4.65 -22.93 35.88
CA PRO A 230 4.97 -24.32 35.59
C PRO A 230 4.29 -25.20 36.64
N ALA A 231 3.51 -26.17 36.18
CA ALA A 231 2.95 -27.21 37.03
C ALA A 231 4.07 -28.20 37.40
N THR A 232 5.08 -27.76 38.15
CA THR A 232 6.10 -28.66 38.69
C THR A 232 5.89 -28.82 40.20
N PRO A 233 5.44 -30.01 40.64
CA PRO A 233 5.54 -30.40 42.04
C PRO A 233 6.94 -30.99 42.24
N TYR A 234 7.99 -30.16 42.25
CA TYR A 234 9.26 -30.63 42.80
C TYR A 234 9.30 -30.25 44.29
N PRO A 235 9.22 -31.22 45.21
CA PRO A 235 9.45 -30.95 46.61
C PRO A 235 10.89 -30.48 46.75
N VAL A 236 11.05 -29.28 47.29
CA VAL A 236 12.32 -28.84 47.88
C VAL A 236 12.63 -29.82 49.01
N GLY A 237 13.59 -30.72 48.77
CA GLY A 237 14.25 -31.53 49.79
C GLY A 237 15.39 -30.75 50.42
#